data_AF-A0A8T7JTN2-F1
#
_entry.id   AF-A0A8T7JTN2-F1
#
_cell.length_a   1.000
_cell.length_b   1.000
_cell.length_c   1.000
_cell.angle_alpha   90.00
_cell.angle_beta   90.00
_cell.angle_gamma   90.00
#
_symmetry.space_group_name_H-M   'P 1'
#
loop_
_entity.id
_entity.type
_entity.pdbx_description
1 polymer ?
#
loop_
_entity_poly.entity_id
_entity_poly.type
_entity_poly.pdbx_seq_one_letter_code
_entity_poly.pdbx_strand_id
1 'polypeptide(L)'
;MDEKRESFFGIFFDKSAVLKLSRWAGMLAWVALGAYLFTFLTSFTQFMMQFITGMFFQKGMSIVDVLSFFNPYLTLPIPGIVYFFGLKFVEHSLLILLEMEESARRSARSK
;
A
#
# COMPACT_ATOMS: atom_id res chain seq x y z
N MET A 1 -12.50 52.53 6.53
CA MET A 1 -11.22 51.82 6.52
C MET A 1 -11.44 50.58 5.68
N ASP A 2 -11.07 50.64 4.40
CA ASP A 2 -11.15 49.49 3.50
C ASP A 2 -10.03 48.52 3.88
N GLU A 3 -10.35 47.51 4.67
CA GLU A 3 -9.51 46.32 4.82
C GLU A 3 -9.41 45.65 3.45
N LYS A 4 -8.27 45.86 2.77
CA LYS A 4 -7.86 45.07 1.61
C LYS A 4 -7.86 43.60 2.05
N ARG A 5 -8.93 42.88 1.72
CA ARG A 5 -9.01 41.43 1.87
C ARG A 5 -7.86 40.82 1.07
N GLU A 6 -6.84 40.33 1.77
CA GLU A 6 -5.72 39.63 1.15
C GLU A 6 -6.29 38.47 0.32
N SER A 7 -6.00 38.50 -0.97
CA SER A 7 -6.35 37.42 -1.89
C SER A 7 -5.67 36.16 -1.35
N PHE A 8 -6.46 35.20 -0.90
CA PHE A 8 -5.97 33.96 -0.32
C PHE A 8 -5.15 33.20 -1.38
N PHE A 9 -3.82 33.33 -1.32
CA PHE A 9 -2.82 32.69 -2.18
C PHE A 9 -2.64 31.19 -1.86
N GLY A 10 -3.73 30.47 -1.59
CA GLY A 10 -3.67 29.02 -1.50
C GLY A 10 -3.46 28.44 -2.89
N ILE A 11 -2.41 27.64 -3.08
CA ILE A 11 -2.19 26.88 -4.32
C ILE A 11 -3.45 26.02 -4.53
N PHE A 12 -4.25 26.36 -5.54
CA PHE A 12 -5.48 25.63 -5.86
C PHE A 12 -5.07 24.24 -6.38
N PHE A 13 -5.19 23.21 -5.54
CA PHE A 13 -5.07 21.85 -6.04
C PHE A 13 -6.24 21.60 -7.00
N ASP A 14 -5.95 21.06 -8.18
CA ASP A 14 -7.00 20.58 -9.07
C ASP A 14 -7.65 19.35 -8.41
N LYS A 15 -8.81 19.58 -7.78
CA LYS A 15 -9.64 18.56 -7.14
C LYS A 15 -9.85 17.34 -8.04
N SER A 16 -10.00 17.55 -9.35
CA SER A 16 -10.23 16.46 -10.30
C SER A 16 -8.99 15.59 -10.46
N ALA A 17 -7.81 16.20 -10.51
CA ALA A 17 -6.53 15.51 -10.57
C ALA A 17 -6.24 14.74 -9.29
N VAL A 18 -6.44 15.37 -8.11
CA VAL A 18 -6.21 14.74 -6.80
C VAL A 18 -7.14 13.54 -6.58
N LEU A 19 -8.43 13.67 -6.90
CA LEU A 19 -9.39 12.57 -6.78
C LEU A 19 -9.08 11.42 -7.74
N LYS A 20 -8.66 11.72 -8.98
CA LYS A 20 -8.21 10.68 -9.91
C LYS A 20 -6.98 9.96 -9.35
N LEU A 21 -5.97 10.69 -8.89
CA LEU A 21 -4.73 10.12 -8.37
C LEU A 21 -4.99 9.24 -7.12
N SER A 22 -5.85 9.70 -6.21
CA SER A 22 -6.27 8.95 -5.03
C SER A 22 -6.94 7.62 -5.40
N ARG A 23 -7.88 7.64 -6.36
CA ARG A 23 -8.51 6.39 -6.87
C ARG A 23 -7.51 5.44 -7.51
N TRP A 24 -6.57 5.96 -8.29
CA TRP A 24 -5.50 5.15 -8.89
C TRP A 24 -4.58 4.56 -7.83
N ALA A 25 -4.19 5.33 -6.81
CA ALA A 25 -3.38 4.84 -5.69
C ALA A 25 -4.09 3.70 -4.95
N GLY A 26 -5.40 3.85 -4.68
CA GLY A 26 -6.21 2.81 -4.07
C GLY A 26 -6.34 1.54 -4.91
N MET A 27 -6.52 1.69 -6.23
CA MET A 27 -6.59 0.55 -7.15
C MET A 27 -5.25 -0.18 -7.26
N LEU A 28 -4.15 0.57 -7.40
CA LEU A 28 -2.79 0.03 -7.46
C LEU A 28 -2.38 -0.65 -6.15
N ALA A 29 -2.84 -0.17 -5.00
CA ALA A 29 -2.61 -0.81 -3.70
C ALA A 29 -3.14 -2.25 -3.70
N TRP A 30 -4.38 -2.43 -4.13
CA TRP A 30 -5.01 -3.75 -4.21
C TRP A 30 -4.38 -4.64 -5.27
N VAL A 31 -4.00 -4.08 -6.42
CA VAL A 31 -3.30 -4.83 -7.48
C VAL A 31 -1.94 -5.32 -6.97
N ALA A 32 -1.16 -4.47 -6.31
CA ALA A 32 0.12 -4.84 -5.73
C ALA A 32 -0.06 -5.93 -4.67
N LEU A 33 -0.98 -5.75 -3.72
CA LEU A 33 -1.29 -6.75 -2.71
C LEU A 33 -1.68 -8.10 -3.35
N GLY A 34 -2.58 -8.07 -4.34
CA GLY A 34 -3.02 -9.26 -5.06
C GLY A 34 -1.87 -9.98 -5.77
N ALA A 35 -0.98 -9.26 -6.44
CA ALA A 35 0.17 -9.83 -7.13
C ALA A 35 1.17 -10.49 -6.16
N TYR A 36 1.47 -9.83 -5.05
CA TYR A 36 2.35 -10.40 -4.02
C TYR A 36 1.71 -11.58 -3.31
N LEU A 37 0.41 -11.51 -3.01
CA LEU A 37 -0.34 -12.61 -2.41
C LEU A 37 -0.39 -13.82 -3.34
N PHE A 38 -0.64 -13.60 -4.63
CA PHE A 38 -0.61 -14.66 -5.64
C PHE A 38 0.77 -15.31 -5.70
N THR A 39 1.83 -14.51 -5.77
CA THR A 39 3.22 -15.00 -5.78
C THR A 39 3.54 -15.82 -4.52
N PHE A 40 3.11 -15.34 -3.35
CA PHE A 40 3.25 -16.06 -2.10
C PHE A 40 2.50 -17.40 -2.13
N LEU A 41 1.23 -17.42 -2.56
CA LEU A 41 0.43 -18.64 -2.66
C LEU A 41 1.03 -19.66 -3.61
N THR A 42 1.51 -19.24 -4.78
CA THR A 42 2.18 -20.12 -5.74
C THR A 42 3.46 -20.71 -5.14
N SER A 43 4.30 -19.86 -4.54
CA SER A 43 5.55 -20.27 -3.91
C SER A 43 5.31 -21.23 -2.74
N PHE A 44 4.29 -20.95 -1.93
CA PHE A 44 3.89 -21.77 -0.80
C PHE A 44 3.33 -23.12 -1.25
N THR A 45 2.50 -23.14 -2.28
CA THR A 45 1.95 -24.39 -2.87
C THR A 45 3.08 -25.25 -3.43
N GLN A 46 4.04 -24.65 -4.13
CA GLN A 46 5.20 -25.35 -4.65
C GLN A 46 6.06 -25.92 -3.52
N PHE A 47 6.28 -25.16 -2.45
CA PHE A 47 6.96 -25.64 -1.25
C PHE A 47 6.24 -26.85 -0.62
N MET A 48 4.91 -26.78 -0.45
CA MET A 48 4.11 -27.90 0.06
C MET A 48 4.22 -29.14 -0.82
N MET A 49 4.17 -28.99 -2.15
CA MET A 49 4.35 -30.13 -3.07
C MET A 49 5.73 -30.76 -2.95
N GLN A 50 6.80 -29.95 -2.90
CA GLN A 50 8.17 -30.41 -2.71
C GLN A 50 8.39 -31.06 -1.33
N PHE A 51 7.69 -30.57 -0.31
CA PHE A 51 7.72 -31.12 1.05
C PHE A 51 7.06 -32.50 1.11
N ILE A 52 5.85 -32.64 0.54
CA ILE A 52 5.10 -33.90 0.50
C ILE A 52 5.82 -34.96 -0.35
N THR A 53 6.42 -34.55 -1.47
CA THR A 53 7.16 -35.47 -2.37
C THR A 53 8.51 -35.92 -1.80
N GLY A 54 8.89 -35.46 -0.61
CA GLY A 54 10.14 -35.87 0.03
C GLY A 54 11.38 -35.20 -0.58
N MET A 55 11.20 -34.30 -1.54
CA MET A 55 12.29 -33.66 -2.30
C MET A 55 13.17 -32.77 -1.41
N PHE A 56 12.60 -32.25 -0.31
CA PHE A 56 13.30 -31.49 0.73
C PHE A 56 13.99 -32.36 1.79
N PHE A 57 13.82 -33.69 1.78
CA PHE A 57 14.39 -34.57 2.81
C PHE A 57 15.60 -35.33 2.24
N GLN A 58 16.75 -34.67 2.13
CA GLN A 58 18.04 -35.36 1.96
C GLN A 58 18.45 -36.08 3.25
N LYS A 59 19.02 -37.28 3.11
CA LYS A 59 19.60 -38.05 4.22
C LYS A 59 20.68 -37.21 4.93
N GLY A 60 20.46 -36.91 6.21
CA GLY A 60 21.42 -36.19 7.06
C GLY A 60 21.01 -34.79 7.50
N MET A 61 19.86 -34.27 7.04
CA MET A 61 19.38 -32.97 7.51
C MET A 61 18.74 -33.02 8.90
N SER A 62 19.06 -32.00 9.69
CA SER A 62 18.43 -31.72 10.97
C SER A 62 17.01 -31.18 10.77
N ILE A 63 16.15 -31.37 11.78
CA ILE A 63 14.82 -30.71 11.84
C ILE A 63 14.99 -29.18 11.77
N VAL A 64 16.11 -28.65 12.27
CA VAL A 64 16.45 -27.22 12.19
C VAL A 64 16.70 -26.77 10.75
N ASP A 65 17.34 -27.62 9.93
CA ASP A 65 17.58 -27.32 8.50
C ASP A 65 16.24 -27.27 7.74
N VAL A 66 15.33 -28.19 8.06
CA VAL A 66 13.99 -28.20 7.47
C VAL A 66 13.19 -26.94 7.83
N LEU A 67 13.28 -26.48 9.08
CA LEU A 67 12.65 -25.23 9.53
C LEU A 67 13.26 -23.99 8.88
N SER A 68 14.56 -24.02 8.56
CA SER A 68 15.23 -22.91 7.89
C SER A 68 14.69 -22.66 6.47
N PHE A 69 14.22 -23.70 5.77
CA PHE A 69 13.55 -23.55 4.47
C PHE A 69 12.19 -22.84 4.55
N PHE A 70 11.55 -22.82 5.72
CA PHE A 70 10.24 -22.16 5.89
C PHE A 70 10.38 -20.64 6.03
N ASN A 71 11.51 -20.17 6.56
CA ASN A 71 11.77 -18.76 6.88
C ASN A 71 11.66 -17.81 5.65
N PRO A 72 12.24 -18.13 4.48
CA PRO A 72 12.11 -17.27 3.29
C PRO A 72 10.66 -17.07 2.84
N TYR A 73 9.80 -18.09 2.97
CA TYR A 73 8.40 -18.02 2.55
C TYR A 73 7.56 -17.08 3.41
N LEU A 74 7.84 -16.98 4.71
CA LEU A 74 7.15 -16.04 5.61
C LEU A 74 7.54 -14.58 5.35
N THR A 75 8.70 -14.33 4.74
CA THR A 75 9.16 -12.97 4.41
C THR A 75 8.66 -12.46 3.05
N LEU A 76 8.26 -13.37 2.14
CA LEU A 76 7.72 -13.06 0.82
C LEU A 76 6.49 -12.13 0.78
N PRO A 77 5.51 -12.18 1.71
CA PRO A 77 4.37 -11.27 1.70
C PRO A 77 4.70 -9.87 2.26
N ILE A 78 5.82 -9.71 2.97
CA ILE A 78 6.17 -8.45 3.66
C ILE A 78 6.24 -7.28 2.69
N PRO A 79 6.96 -7.35 1.54
CA PRO A 79 6.97 -6.26 0.57
C PRO A 79 5.57 -5.91 0.05
N GLY A 80 4.72 -6.91 -0.19
CA GLY A 80 3.33 -6.70 -0.63
C GLY A 80 2.50 -5.92 0.39
N ILE A 81 2.65 -6.24 1.67
CA ILE A 81 2.01 -5.51 2.78
C ILE A 81 2.53 -4.07 2.83
N VAL A 82 3.85 -3.87 2.74
CA VAL A 82 4.48 -2.54 2.77
C VAL A 82 3.97 -1.67 1.61
N TYR A 83 3.93 -2.21 0.38
CA TYR A 83 3.41 -1.48 -0.78
C TYR A 83 1.93 -1.15 -0.64
N PHE A 84 1.12 -2.08 -0.12
CA PHE A 84 -0.29 -1.84 0.13
C PHE A 84 -0.51 -0.68 1.11
N PHE A 85 0.15 -0.73 2.27
CA PHE A 85 0.03 0.33 3.27
C PHE A 85 0.62 1.66 2.79
N GLY A 86 1.73 1.63 2.05
CA GLY A 86 2.32 2.84 1.46
C GLY A 86 1.37 3.53 0.47
N LEU A 87 0.77 2.77 -0.45
CA LEU A 87 -0.18 3.33 -1.41
C LEU A 87 -1.51 3.76 -0.75
N LYS A 88 -1.98 3.01 0.26
CA LYS A 88 -3.15 3.40 1.06
C LYS A 88 -2.92 4.66 1.87
N PHE A 89 -1.71 4.83 2.39
CA PHE A 89 -1.30 6.05 3.09
C PHE A 89 -1.33 7.25 2.15
N VAL A 90 -0.80 7.11 0.93
CA VAL A 90 -0.86 8.17 -0.10
C VAL A 90 -2.30 8.49 -0.49
N GLU A 91 -3.15 7.49 -0.73
CA GLU A 91 -4.57 7.67 -1.05
C GLU A 91 -5.28 8.52 0.01
N HIS A 92 -5.13 8.18 1.29
CA HIS A 92 -5.80 8.88 2.39
C HIS A 92 -5.19 10.25 2.67
N SER A 93 -3.86 10.38 2.57
CA SER A 93 -3.19 11.67 2.78
C SER A 93 -3.67 12.71 1.77
N LEU A 94 -3.83 12.32 0.51
CA LEU A 94 -4.35 13.21 -0.54
C LEU A 94 -5.79 13.64 -0.30
N LEU A 95 -6.64 12.73 0.20
CA LEU A 95 -8.03 13.05 0.53
C LEU A 95 -8.12 14.01 1.72
N ILE A 96 -7.30 13.79 2.76
CA ILE A 96 -7.24 14.67 3.93
C ILE A 96 -6.81 16.09 3.52
N LEU A 97 -5.78 16.21 2.67
CA LEU A 97 -5.34 17.52 2.17
C LEU A 97 -6.45 18.23 1.39
N LEU A 98 -7.20 17.50 0.57
CA LEU A 98 -8.35 18.04 -0.17
C LEU A 98 -9.46 18.53 0.78
N GLU A 99 -9.79 17.76 1.81
CA GLU A 99 -10.81 18.12 2.81
C GLU A 99 -10.39 19.37 3.62
N MET A 100 -9.12 19.45 3.99
CA MET A 100 -8.56 20.62 4.68
C MET A 100 -8.64 21.87 3.80
N GLU A 101 -8.32 21.76 2.50
CA GLU A 101 -8.43 22.86 1.54
C GLU A 101 -9.89 23.33 1.39
N GLU A 102 -10.83 22.39 1.26
CA GLU A 102 -12.26 22.73 1.15
C GLU A 102 -12.82 23.37 2.43
N SER A 103 -12.34 22.96 3.60
CA SER A 103 -12.67 23.57 4.88
C SER A 103 -12.13 25.00 4.97
N ALA A 104 -10.86 25.20 4.62
CA ALA A 104 -10.24 26.53 4.55
C ALA A 104 -10.99 27.46 3.58
N ARG A 105 -11.40 26.95 2.42
CA ARG A 105 -12.19 27.70 1.43
C ARG A 105 -13.56 28.14 1.96
N ARG A 106 -14.25 27.27 2.71
CA ARG A 106 -15.53 27.60 3.35
C ARG A 106 -15.38 28.66 4.43
N SER A 107 -14.34 28.53 5.26
CA SER A 107 -14.03 29.51 6.31
C SER A 107 -13.71 30.90 5.71
N ALA A 108 -12.91 30.95 4.64
CA ALA A 108 -12.57 32.20 3.96
C ALA A 108 -13.75 32.89 3.27
N ARG A 109 -14.77 32.13 2.81
CA ARG A 109 -16.02 32.69 2.26
C ARG A 109 -17.01 33.17 3.32
N SER A 110 -16.89 32.66 4.55
CA SER A 110 -17.78 33.01 5.68
C SER A 110 -17.35 34.28 6.41
N LYS A 111 -16.19 34.86 6.08
CA LYS A 111 -15.68 36.16 6.57
C LYS A 111 -15.79 37.22 5.47
#